data_AF-A0A7L8G8P0-F1
#
_entry.id   AF-A0A7L8G8P0-F1
#
_cell.length_a   1.000
_cell.length_b   1.000
_cell.length_c   1.000
_cell.angle_alpha   90.00
_cell.angle_beta   90.00
_cell.angle_gamma   90.00
#
_symmetry.space_group_name_H-M   'P 1'
#
loop_
_entity.id
_entity.type
_entity.pdbx_description
1 polymer ?
#
loop_
_entity_poly.entity_id
_entity_poly.type
_entity_poly.pdbx_seq_one_letter_code
_entity_poly.pdbx_strand_id
1 'polypeptide(L)' 'VTSIADRLNVEFALIHKERKKANEVASMVLVGDVKDRVAILVDDMADTCGTICHAAGKLVEAGAVKVYAI' A
#
# COMPACT_ATOMS: atom_id res chain seq x y z
N VAL A 1 -6.57 -11.13 1.10
CA VAL A 1 -5.91 -9.95 1.70
C VAL A 1 -6.77 -9.28 2.78
N THR A 2 -8.06 -9.01 2.54
CA THR A 2 -8.94 -8.39 3.55
C THR A 2 -9.13 -9.22 4.82
N SER A 3 -9.01 -10.55 4.73
CA SER A 3 -9.14 -11.47 5.87
C SER A 3 -8.22 -11.17 7.05
N ILE A 4 -7.05 -10.55 6.82
CA ILE A 4 -6.16 -10.10 7.89
C ILE A 4 -6.75 -8.88 8.60
N ALA A 5 -7.26 -7.90 7.84
CA ALA A 5 -7.91 -6.72 8.39
C ALA A 5 -9.15 -7.09 9.20
N ASP A 6 -9.98 -8.00 8.68
CA ASP A 6 -11.19 -8.49 9.37
C ASP A 6 -10.85 -9.19 10.69
N ARG A 7 -9.82 -10.05 10.70
CA ARG A 7 -9.38 -10.78 11.91
C ARG A 7 -8.77 -9.87 12.97
N LEU A 8 -8.11 -8.80 12.54
CA LEU A 8 -7.53 -7.80 13.44
C LEU A 8 -8.53 -6.70 13.82
N ASN A 9 -9.74 -6.70 13.24
CA ASN A 9 -10.74 -5.66 13.39
C ASN A 9 -10.19 -4.25 13.10
N VAL A 10 -9.44 -4.12 12.00
CA VAL A 10 -8.86 -2.86 11.53
C VAL A 10 -9.46 -2.45 10.19
N GLU A 11 -9.37 -1.16 9.89
CA GLU A 11 -9.76 -0.63 8.58
C GLU A 11 -8.80 -1.11 7.48
N PHE A 12 -9.35 -1.23 6.27
CA PHE A 12 -8.63 -1.72 5.10
C PHE A 12 -8.49 -0.62 4.05
N ALA A 13 -7.30 -0.48 3.50
CA ALA A 13 -7.00 0.36 2.34
C ALA A 13 -6.32 -0.47 1.26
N LEU A 14 -6.54 -0.12 -0.01
CA LEU A 14 -6.00 -0.83 -1.17
C LEU A 14 -5.20 0.12 -2.04
N ILE A 15 -3.99 -0.29 -2.43
CA ILE A 15 -3.21 0.39 -3.46
C ILE A 15 -3.31 -0.42 -4.74
N HIS A 16 -3.98 0.15 -5.74
CA HIS A 16 -4.09 -0.45 -7.07
C HIS A 16 -2.97 0.10 -7.97
N LYS A 17 -2.14 -0.81 -8.51
CA LYS A 17 -1.08 -0.47 -9.46
C LYS A 17 -1.61 -0.62 -10.89
N GLU A 18 -1.78 0.49 -11.59
CA GLU A 18 -2.05 0.50 -13.03
C GLU A 18 -0.75 0.51 -13.82
N ARG A 19 -0.66 -0.37 -14.83
CA ARG A 19 0.44 -0.39 -15.79
C ARG A 19 -0.15 -0.16 -17.18
N LYS A 20 0.23 0.94 -17.83
CA LYS A 20 -0.19 1.21 -19.22
C LYS A 20 0.53 0.30 -20.22
N LYS A 21 1.82 0.03 -20.01
CA LYS A 21 2.66 -0.93 -20.75
C LYS A 21 3.76 -1.50 -19.85
N ALA A 22 4.36 -2.61 -20.26
CA ALA A 22 5.60 -3.10 -19.64
C ALA A 22 6.68 -2.01 -19.75
N ASN A 23 7.29 -1.63 -18.61
CA ASN A 23 8.31 -0.60 -18.46
C ASN A 23 7.87 0.88 -18.58
N GLU A 24 6.57 1.18 -18.61
CA GLU A 24 6.09 2.57 -18.43
C GLU A 24 5.82 2.90 -16.96
N VAL A 25 5.90 4.20 -16.62
CA VAL A 25 5.68 4.72 -15.26
C VAL A 25 4.33 4.24 -14.73
N ALA A 26 4.36 3.42 -13.68
CA ALA A 26 3.17 2.87 -13.06
C ALA A 26 2.46 3.96 -12.22
N SER A 27 1.15 4.13 -12.41
CA SER A 27 0.33 4.90 -11.47
C SER A 27 -0.10 3.99 -10.32
N MET A 28 -0.10 4.53 -9.11
CA MET A 28 -0.65 3.88 -7.92
C MET A 28 -1.83 4.70 -7.41
N VAL A 29 -3.00 4.07 -7.33
CA VAL A 29 -4.22 4.69 -6.81
C VAL A 29 -4.50 4.09 -5.43
N LEU A 30 -4.52 4.94 -4.41
CA LEU A 30 -4.91 4.56 -3.05
C LEU A 30 -6.44 4.69 -2.90
N VAL A 31 -7.08 3.61 -2.45
CA VAL A 31 -8.50 3.57 -2.09
C VAL A 31 -8.62 3.29 -0.60
N GLY A 32 -9.26 4.20 0.14
CA GLY A 32 -9.33 4.18 1.61
C GLY A 32 -8.65 5.41 2.21
N ASP A 33 -8.81 5.59 3.53
CA ASP A 33 -8.18 6.68 4.29
C ASP A 33 -7.11 6.13 5.23
N VAL A 34 -5.92 6.74 5.16
CA VAL A 34 -4.75 6.35 5.96
C VAL A 34 -4.20 7.52 6.77
N LYS A 35 -4.86 8.69 6.71
CA LYS A 35 -4.41 9.90 7.37
C LYS A 35 -4.39 9.72 8.88
N ASP A 36 -3.30 10.18 9.52
CA ASP A 36 -3.08 10.12 10.96
C ASP A 36 -3.11 8.68 11.53
N ARG A 37 -2.90 7.66 10.67
CA ARG A 37 -2.89 6.23 11.05
C ARG A 37 -1.53 5.59 10.81
N VAL A 38 -1.28 4.47 11.50
CA VAL A 38 -0.18 3.56 11.18
C VAL A 38 -0.65 2.58 10.12
N ALA A 39 0.02 2.55 8.97
CA ALA A 39 -0.29 1.65 7.88
C ALA A 39 0.58 0.39 7.92
N ILE A 40 -0.04 -0.78 7.76
CA ILE A 40 0.64 -2.06 7.59
C ILE A 40 0.45 -2.48 6.13
N LEU A 41 1.52 -2.42 5.36
CA LEU A 41 1.56 -2.86 3.97
C LEU A 41 1.82 -4.37 3.95
N VAL A 42 0.92 -5.11 3.33
CA VAL A 42 1.00 -6.58 3.23
C VAL A 42 1.15 -6.95 1.76
N ASP A 43 2.24 -7.62 1.42
CA ASP A 43 2.47 -8.17 0.08
C ASP A 43 2.76 -9.68 0.18
N ASP A 44 2.54 -10.44 -0.88
CA ASP A 44 2.83 -11.88 -0.86
C ASP A 44 4.33 -12.17 -1.04
N MET A 45 5.01 -11.36 -1.86
CA MET A 45 6.43 -11.51 -2.15
C MET A 45 7.10 -10.17 -2.45
N ALA A 46 8.28 -9.97 -1.88
CA ALA A 46 9.17 -8.86 -2.21
C ALA A 46 10.34 -9.37 -3.07
N ASP A 47 10.42 -8.92 -4.32
CA ASP A 47 11.53 -9.23 -5.22
C ASP A 47 12.52 -8.06 -5.31
N THR A 48 12.21 -7.04 -6.13
CA THR A 48 13.04 -5.82 -6.25
C THR A 48 12.72 -4.73 -5.24
N CYS A 49 11.70 -4.95 -4.39
CA CYS A 49 11.15 -3.98 -3.43
C CYS A 49 10.65 -2.64 -4.00
N GLY A 50 10.77 -2.37 -5.31
CA GLY A 50 10.35 -1.11 -5.92
C GLY A 50 8.85 -0.83 -5.74
N THR A 51 8.01 -1.86 -5.82
CA THR A 51 6.56 -1.73 -5.56
C THR A 51 6.30 -1.31 -4.11
N ILE A 52 6.97 -1.95 -3.14
CA ILE A 52 6.82 -1.66 -1.71
C ILE A 52 7.26 -0.22 -1.40
N CYS A 53 8.43 0.20 -1.92
CA CYS A 53 8.93 1.56 -1.70
C CYS A 53 7.99 2.63 -2.28
N HIS A 54 7.47 2.42 -3.50
CA HIS A 54 6.52 3.36 -4.10
C HIS A 54 5.19 3.40 -3.32
N ALA A 55 4.69 2.25 -2.89
CA ALA A 55 3.46 2.17 -2.12
C ALA A 55 3.60 2.85 -0.74
N ALA A 56 4.72 2.61 -0.05
CA ALA A 56 5.03 3.27 1.21
C ALA A 56 5.13 4.80 1.04
N GLY A 57 5.78 5.28 -0.02
CA GLY A 57 5.79 6.71 -0.35
C GLY A 57 4.39 7.29 -0.52
N LYS A 58 3.50 6.57 -1.23
CA LYS A 58 2.11 6.99 -1.41
C LYS A 58 1.31 7.05 -0.10
N LEU A 59 1.55 6.10 0.81
CA LEU A 59 0.92 6.12 2.14
C LEU A 59 1.38 7.32 2.97
N VAL A 60 2.67 7.65 2.94
CA VAL A 60 3.22 8.82 3.63
C VAL A 60 2.67 10.12 3.03
N GLU A 61 2.63 10.24 1.70
CA GLU A 61 2.02 11.37 1.00
C GLU A 61 0.54 11.56 1.36
N ALA A 62 -0.18 10.46 1.58
CA ALA A 62 -1.58 10.45 2.03
C ALA A 62 -1.77 10.72 3.53
N GLY A 63 -0.69 10.91 4.30
CA GLY A 63 -0.75 11.32 5.71
C GLY A 63 -0.61 10.18 6.73
N ALA A 64 -0.11 9.01 6.33
CA ALA A 64 0.20 7.94 7.28
C ALA A 64 1.34 8.37 8.24
N VAL A 65 1.18 8.06 9.53
CA VAL A 65 2.13 8.42 10.60
C VAL A 65 3.38 7.53 10.56
N LYS A 66 3.17 6.24 10.28
CA LYS A 66 4.23 5.23 10.10
C LYS A 66 3.75 4.18 9.11
N VAL A 67 4.69 3.58 8.38
CA VAL A 67 4.44 2.47 7.46
C VAL A 67 5.33 1.30 7.86
N TYR A 68 4.73 0.14 8.08
CA TYR A 68 5.41 -1.14 8.25
C TYR A 68 5.09 -2.03 7.05
N ALA A 69 6.07 -2.73 6.50
CA ALA A 69 5.86 -3.71 5.44
C ALA A 69 6.15 -5.11 5.99
N ILE A 70 5.27 -6.07 5.68
CA ILE A 70 5.41 -7.49 6.05
C ILE A 70 5.24 -8.39 4.85
#